data_AF-A0A955LBU4-F1
#
_entry.id   AF-A0A955LBU4-F1
#
_cell.length_a   1.000
_cell.length_b   1.000
_cell.length_c   1.000
_cell.angle_alpha   90.00
_cell.angle_beta   90.00
_cell.angle_gamma   90.00
#
_symmetry.space_group_name_H-M   'P 1'
#
loop_
_entity.id
_entity.type
_entity.pdbx_description
1 polymer ?
#
loop_
_entity_poly.entity_id
_entity_poly.type
_entity_poly.pdbx_seq_one_letter_code
_entity_poly.pdbx_strand_id
1 'polypeptide(L)'
;LKADIFTEGDLVDVAGVSKGKGFQGVMKRWNFKGGKRTHGQSDRERAPGSIGSGTTVGRVVKGKKMAGRMGRENVTIKQLKVVEVDSANEIVAVSGAIPGFNGSYVVIKESFFNKNNK
;
A
#
# COMPACT_ATOMS: atom_id res chain seq x y z
N LEU A 1 13.18 -13.68 21.53
CA LEU A 1 12.98 -14.18 20.14
C LEU A 1 14.22 -13.75 19.37
N LYS A 2 14.90 -14.66 18.68
CA LYS A 2 16.13 -14.38 17.90
C LYS A 2 15.82 -14.40 16.40
N ALA A 3 16.71 -13.82 15.59
CA ALA A 3 16.59 -13.79 14.12
C ALA A 3 16.62 -15.18 13.47
N ASP A 4 17.18 -16.17 14.16
CA ASP A 4 17.36 -17.57 13.74
C ASP A 4 16.07 -18.37 13.46
N ILE A 5 14.90 -17.75 13.68
CA ILE A 5 13.61 -18.37 13.39
C ILE A 5 13.36 -18.47 11.87
N PHE A 6 14.02 -17.62 11.07
CA PHE A 6 13.90 -17.65 9.62
C PHE A 6 15.14 -18.27 9.00
N THR A 7 14.95 -19.01 7.90
CA THR A 7 16.04 -19.53 7.08
C THR A 7 16.12 -18.82 5.75
N GLU A 8 17.31 -18.82 5.15
CA GLU A 8 17.51 -18.26 3.81
C GLU A 8 16.64 -18.99 2.79
N GLY A 9 15.90 -18.22 2.00
CA GLY A 9 14.98 -18.75 1.00
C GLY A 9 13.52 -18.88 1.45
N ASP A 10 13.22 -18.67 2.74
CA ASP A 10 11.85 -18.69 3.24
C ASP A 10 10.98 -17.57 2.66
N LEU A 11 9.68 -17.85 2.56
CA LEU A 11 8.66 -16.88 2.16
C LEU A 11 7.94 -16.33 3.39
N VAL A 12 8.04 -15.01 3.57
CA VAL A 12 7.46 -14.28 4.69
C VAL A 12 6.47 -13.22 4.24
N ASP A 13 5.46 -12.98 5.07
CA ASP A 13 4.53 -11.87 4.94
C ASP A 13 4.93 -10.77 5.92
N VAL A 14 5.18 -9.56 5.41
CA VAL A 14 5.61 -8.41 6.21
C VAL A 14 4.47 -7.42 6.33
N ALA A 15 4.00 -7.20 7.56
CA ALA A 15 2.95 -6.25 7.89
C ALA A 15 3.54 -5.01 8.57
N GLY A 16 3.03 -3.83 8.20
CA GLY A 16 3.47 -2.57 8.79
C GLY A 16 2.51 -1.42 8.48
N VAL A 17 2.80 -0.26 9.06
CA VAL A 17 2.02 0.96 8.82
C VAL A 17 2.65 1.72 7.65
N SER A 18 1.91 1.86 6.57
CA SER A 18 2.36 2.60 5.38
C SER A 18 2.67 4.07 5.67
N LYS A 19 3.63 4.66 4.94
CA LYS A 19 3.98 6.08 5.08
C LYS A 19 2.77 6.98 4.79
N GLY A 20 2.41 7.82 5.77
CA GLY A 20 1.33 8.79 5.64
C GLY A 20 1.64 9.86 4.59
N LYS A 21 0.66 10.19 3.75
CA LYS A 21 0.76 11.25 2.73
C LYS A 21 -0.18 12.43 3.02
N GLY A 22 -0.89 12.46 4.14
CA GLY A 22 -1.85 13.52 4.48
C GLY A 22 -3.12 13.46 3.62
N PHE A 23 -3.81 14.59 3.47
CA PHE A 23 -4.97 14.70 2.59
C PHE A 23 -4.51 14.72 1.13
N GLN A 24 -5.03 13.80 0.32
CA GLN A 24 -4.65 13.66 -1.08
C GLN A 24 -5.87 13.76 -1.99
N GLY A 25 -5.67 14.45 -3.12
CA GLY A 25 -6.65 14.55 -4.19
C GLY A 25 -6.84 13.22 -4.93
N VAL A 26 -7.91 13.14 -5.72
CA VAL A 26 -8.34 11.90 -6.39
C VAL A 26 -7.31 11.32 -7.37
N MET A 27 -6.52 12.16 -8.05
CA MET A 27 -5.49 11.68 -8.96
C MET A 27 -4.38 10.93 -8.23
N LYS A 28 -3.89 11.45 -7.09
CA LYS A 28 -2.82 10.80 -6.31
C LYS A 28 -3.32 9.63 -5.46
N ARG A 29 -4.55 9.71 -4.97
CA ARG A 29 -5.15 8.67 -4.13
C ARG A 29 -5.67 7.47 -4.94
N TRP A 30 -6.21 7.71 -6.13
CA TRP A 30 -6.95 6.71 -6.92
C TRP A 30 -6.52 6.62 -8.39
N ASN A 31 -5.44 7.30 -8.79
CA ASN A 31 -4.92 7.28 -10.17
C ASN A 31 -5.93 7.76 -11.24
N PHE A 32 -6.78 8.73 -10.89
CA PHE A 32 -7.69 9.36 -11.87
C PHE A 32 -6.91 10.13 -12.95
N LYS A 33 -7.41 10.15 -14.18
CA LYS A 33 -6.75 10.80 -15.34
C LYS A 33 -6.82 12.33 -15.33
N GLY A 34 -7.83 12.92 -14.68
CA GLY A 34 -8.04 14.39 -14.68
C GLY A 34 -8.61 14.92 -16.00
N GLY A 35 -8.66 16.24 -16.13
CA GLY A 35 -9.08 16.96 -17.34
C GLY A 35 -7.92 17.25 -18.30
N LYS A 36 -8.22 17.62 -19.55
CA LYS A 36 -7.22 18.13 -20.48
C LYS A 36 -6.66 19.46 -19.96
N ARG A 37 -5.37 19.73 -20.18
CA ARG A 37 -4.75 21.00 -19.77
C ARG A 37 -5.03 22.17 -20.71
N THR A 38 -5.31 21.90 -21.99
CA THR A 38 -5.55 22.91 -23.04
C THR A 38 -6.96 22.77 -23.65
N HIS A 39 -7.28 23.60 -24.65
CA HIS A 39 -8.58 23.69 -25.34
C HIS A 39 -9.74 24.14 -24.43
N GLY A 40 -9.58 25.30 -23.78
CA GLY A 40 -10.66 25.95 -23.02
C GLY A 40 -10.93 25.35 -21.64
N GLN A 41 -10.00 24.57 -21.09
CA GLN A 41 -10.10 24.10 -19.71
C GLN A 41 -9.70 25.23 -18.74
N SER A 42 -10.57 25.55 -17.78
CA SER A 42 -10.34 26.51 -16.70
C SER A 42 -9.56 25.91 -15.51
N ASP A 43 -10.24 25.20 -14.59
CA ASP A 43 -9.72 24.85 -13.26
C ASP A 43 -9.82 23.35 -12.89
N ARG A 44 -10.13 22.48 -13.86
CA ARG A 44 -10.55 21.08 -13.65
C ARG A 44 -9.51 20.06 -14.09
N GLU A 45 -8.27 20.47 -14.29
CA GLU A 45 -7.17 19.57 -14.65
C GLU A 45 -7.07 18.39 -13.66
N ARG A 46 -7.30 18.65 -12.37
CA ARG A 46 -7.22 17.62 -11.30
C ARG A 46 -8.57 17.23 -10.68
N ALA A 47 -9.67 17.65 -11.28
CA ALA A 47 -11.01 17.39 -10.76
C ALA A 47 -11.42 15.90 -10.89
N PRO A 48 -12.31 15.38 -10.03
CA PRO A 48 -12.79 14.00 -10.08
C PRO A 48 -13.72 13.68 -11.24
N GLY A 49 -14.21 14.68 -11.97
CA GLY A 49 -15.29 14.51 -12.94
C GLY A 49 -16.64 14.29 -12.26
N SER A 50 -17.55 13.54 -12.90
CA SER A 50 -18.88 13.29 -12.35
C SER A 50 -18.87 12.34 -11.14
N ILE A 51 -19.58 12.73 -10.09
CA ILE A 51 -19.70 11.96 -8.85
C ILE A 51 -20.94 11.05 -8.81
N GLY A 52 -21.90 11.21 -9.72
CA GLY A 52 -23.17 10.46 -9.71
C GLY A 52 -23.95 10.56 -11.02
N SER A 53 -25.03 9.80 -11.08
CA SER A 53 -26.02 9.82 -12.16
C SER A 53 -27.18 10.76 -11.82
N GLY A 54 -28.00 11.13 -12.80
CA GLY A 54 -29.16 12.02 -12.65
C GLY A 54 -30.30 11.40 -11.82
N THR A 55 -31.47 11.23 -12.43
CA THR A 55 -32.72 10.92 -11.70
C THR A 55 -32.68 9.60 -10.93
N THR A 56 -32.16 8.53 -11.53
CA THR A 56 -32.13 7.22 -10.84
C THR A 56 -30.81 7.05 -10.06
N VAL A 57 -30.98 6.68 -8.78
CA VAL A 57 -30.08 6.71 -7.62
C VAL A 57 -30.15 8.02 -6.81
N GLY A 58 -30.24 9.21 -7.43
CA GLY A 58 -30.54 10.49 -6.74
C GLY A 58 -29.59 10.88 -5.59
N ARG A 59 -28.48 10.16 -5.41
CA ARG A 59 -27.49 10.34 -4.34
C ARG A 59 -26.13 9.80 -4.79
N VAL A 60 -25.08 10.16 -4.07
CA VAL A 60 -23.76 9.55 -4.26
C VAL A 60 -23.73 8.16 -3.59
N VAL A 61 -23.32 7.14 -4.35
CA VAL A 61 -23.22 5.76 -3.85
C VAL A 61 -22.11 5.65 -2.81
N LYS A 62 -22.34 4.88 -1.74
CA LYS A 62 -21.32 4.61 -0.71
C LYS A 62 -20.10 3.92 -1.34
N GLY A 63 -18.91 4.31 -0.91
CA GLY A 63 -17.64 3.82 -1.49
C GLY A 63 -17.20 4.53 -2.77
N LYS A 64 -17.92 5.58 -3.22
CA LYS A 64 -17.45 6.42 -4.33
C LYS A 64 -16.06 6.99 -4.00
N LYS A 65 -15.12 6.79 -4.92
CA LYS A 65 -13.73 7.26 -4.79
C LYS A 65 -13.69 8.80 -4.78
N MET A 66 -13.21 9.36 -3.68
CA MET A 66 -13.06 10.80 -3.46
C MET A 66 -11.72 11.13 -2.80
N ALA A 67 -11.41 12.43 -2.72
CA ALA A 67 -10.24 12.93 -1.99
C ALA A 67 -10.32 12.56 -0.50
N GLY A 68 -9.18 12.52 0.17
CA GLY A 68 -9.12 12.22 1.61
C GLY A 68 -7.74 11.80 2.06
N ARG A 69 -7.63 11.43 3.34
CA ARG A 69 -6.37 10.96 3.92
C ARG A 69 -5.88 9.71 3.20
N MET A 70 -4.60 9.70 2.85
CA MET A 70 -3.92 8.58 2.20
C MET A 70 -2.70 8.14 3.01
N GLY A 71 -2.51 6.82 3.12
CA GLY A 71 -1.43 6.21 3.89
C GLY A 71 -1.70 6.24 5.40
N ARG A 72 -0.73 5.79 6.19
CA ARG A 72 -0.93 5.43 7.62
C ARG A 72 -2.03 4.37 7.78
N GLU A 73 -2.04 3.44 6.85
CA GLU A 73 -2.91 2.27 6.85
C GLU A 73 -2.04 1.03 7.09
N ASN A 74 -2.62 0.02 7.74
CA ASN A 74 -1.97 -1.28 7.94
C ASN A 74 -1.93 -2.02 6.60
N VAL A 75 -0.73 -2.26 6.09
CA VAL A 75 -0.50 -2.93 4.82
C VAL A 75 0.38 -4.14 5.07
N THR A 76 -0.01 -5.26 4.46
CA THR A 76 0.79 -6.49 4.43
C THR A 76 1.27 -6.71 3.01
N ILE A 77 2.59 -6.79 2.84
CA ILE A 77 3.19 -7.24 1.60
C ILE A 77 3.47 -8.73 1.76
N LYS A 78 2.94 -9.53 0.84
CA LYS A 78 2.96 -10.98 0.92
C LYS A 78 4.10 -11.58 0.12
N GLN A 79 4.52 -12.79 0.50
CA GLN A 79 5.46 -13.62 -0.26
C GLN A 79 6.80 -12.92 -0.56
N LEU A 80 7.35 -12.21 0.43
CA LEU A 80 8.70 -11.68 0.34
C LEU A 80 9.71 -12.78 0.67
N LYS A 81 10.81 -12.83 -0.08
CA LYS A 81 11.86 -13.85 0.09
C LYS A 81 12.91 -13.36 1.09
N VAL A 82 13.25 -14.19 2.07
CA VAL A 82 14.43 -13.96 2.93
C VAL A 82 15.69 -14.28 2.13
N VAL A 83 16.60 -13.31 2.05
CA VAL A 83 17.85 -13.42 1.27
C VAL A 83 18.99 -13.88 2.15
N GLU A 84 19.13 -13.30 3.34
CA GLU A 84 20.23 -13.54 4.26
C GLU A 84 19.74 -13.31 5.69
N VAL A 85 20.24 -14.13 6.62
CA VAL A 85 19.98 -13.99 8.06
C VAL A 85 21.32 -13.91 8.77
N ASP A 86 21.61 -12.74 9.32
CA ASP A 86 22.80 -12.54 10.16
C ASP A 86 22.39 -12.63 11.64
N SER A 87 22.58 -13.82 12.20
CA SER A 87 22.34 -14.13 13.61
C SER A 87 23.25 -13.36 14.58
N ALA A 88 24.43 -12.91 14.15
CA ALA A 88 25.37 -12.20 15.02
C ALA A 88 24.93 -10.74 15.25
N ASN A 89 24.38 -10.11 14.20
CA ASN A 89 23.89 -8.73 14.26
C ASN A 89 22.36 -8.62 14.44
N GLU A 90 21.65 -9.75 14.51
CA GLU A 90 20.18 -9.84 14.57
C GLU A 90 19.48 -9.16 13.37
N ILE A 91 20.08 -9.27 12.18
CA ILE A 91 19.59 -8.64 10.95
C ILE A 91 18.99 -9.70 10.03
N VAL A 92 17.81 -9.41 9.48
CA VAL A 92 17.17 -10.23 8.45
C VAL A 92 17.05 -9.40 7.18
N ALA A 93 17.71 -9.84 6.10
CA ALA A 93 17.62 -9.22 4.80
C ALA A 93 16.46 -9.83 4.00
N VAL A 94 15.51 -8.98 3.59
CA VAL A 94 14.32 -9.39 2.83
C VAL A 94 14.37 -8.76 1.45
N SER A 95 14.12 -9.57 0.42
CA SER A 95 14.01 -9.10 -0.96
C SER A 95 12.69 -8.37 -1.18
N GLY A 96 12.76 -7.05 -1.35
CA GLY A 96 11.62 -6.23 -1.74
C GLY A 96 11.46 -4.94 -0.92
N ALA A 97 10.30 -4.31 -1.07
CA ALA A 97 9.94 -3.11 -0.30
C ALA A 97 9.23 -3.51 0.99
N ILE A 98 9.59 -2.83 2.09
CA ILE A 98 8.95 -2.99 3.39
C ILE A 98 7.93 -1.85 3.60
N PRO A 99 6.72 -2.15 4.11
CA PRO A 99 5.72 -1.11 4.37
C PRO A 99 6.14 -0.23 5.55
N GLY A 100 6.43 1.04 5.29
CA GLY A 100 6.69 2.01 6.35
C GLY A 100 7.72 3.07 6.00
N PHE A 101 8.29 3.68 7.03
CA PHE A 101 9.45 4.57 6.93
C PHE A 101 10.65 3.87 7.59
N ASN A 102 11.87 4.33 7.32
CA ASN A 102 13.06 3.71 7.89
C ASN A 102 13.00 3.79 9.42
N GLY A 103 13.11 2.64 10.10
CA GLY A 103 12.97 2.54 11.56
C GLY A 103 11.51 2.38 12.05
N SER A 104 10.53 2.20 11.16
CA SER A 104 9.17 1.86 11.58
C SER A 104 9.07 0.43 12.08
N TYR A 105 8.21 0.20 13.07
CA TYR A 105 7.88 -1.14 13.53
C TYR A 105 7.19 -1.96 12.44
N VAL A 106 7.66 -3.19 12.26
CA VAL A 106 7.13 -4.16 11.29
C VAL A 106 6.94 -5.51 11.96
N VAL A 107 5.97 -6.26 11.46
CA VAL A 107 5.65 -7.61 11.93
C VAL A 107 5.92 -8.57 10.78
N ILE A 108 6.86 -9.47 10.99
CA ILE A 108 7.19 -10.53 10.05
C ILE A 108 6.47 -11.80 10.49
N LYS A 109 5.76 -12.45 9.56
CA LYS A 109 5.08 -13.72 9.77
C LYS A 109 5.47 -14.69 8.68
N GLU A 110 5.41 -15.99 8.95
CA GLU A 110 5.50 -16.99 7.90
C GLU A 110 4.36 -16.76 6.88
N SER A 111 4.68 -16.87 5.59
CA SER A 111 3.66 -16.65 4.56
C SER A 111 2.66 -17.79 4.53
N PHE A 112 1.38 -17.45 4.32
CA PHE A 112 0.31 -18.45 4.21
C PHE A 112 0.47 -19.38 2.98
N PHE A 113 1.18 -18.93 1.94
CA PHE A 113 1.34 -19.66 0.68
C PHE A 113 2.64 -20.47 0.60
N ASN A 114 3.27 -20.76 1.75
CA ASN A 114 4.52 -21.50 1.78
C ASN A 114 4.31 -22.92 1.22
N LYS A 115 4.85 -23.18 0.02
CA LYS A 115 4.70 -24.47 -0.69
C LYS A 115 5.39 -25.63 0.02
N ASN A 116 6.23 -25.34 1.02
CA ASN A 116 7.01 -26.33 1.77
C ASN A 116 6.25 -26.92 2.97
N ASN A 117 5.04 -26.44 3.28
CA ASN A 117 4.17 -27.05 4.29
C ASN A 117 3.31 -28.15 3.64
N LYS A 118 3.92 -29.33 3.46
CA LYS A 118 3.23 -30.59 3.20
C LYS A 118 3.79 -31.68 4.08
#